data_AF-A0A7L1AAY2-F1
#
_entry.id   AF-A0A7L1AAY2-F1
#
_cell.length_a   1.000
_cell.length_b   1.000
_cell.length_c   1.000
_cell.angle_alpha   90.00
_cell.angle_beta   90.00
_cell.angle_gamma   90.00
#
_symmetry.space_group_name_H-M   'P 1'
#
loop_
_entity.id
_entity.type
_entity.pdbx_description
1 polymer ?
#
loop_
_entity_poly.entity_id
_entity_poly.type
_entity_poly.pdbx_seq_one_letter_code
_entity_poly.pdbx_strand_id
1 'polypeptide(L)' 'TLKSYWIRKGSAFSTAVARPETELTPEMISTGSWRQLPFKPYNFSAL' A
#
# COMPACT_ATOMS: atom_id res chain seq x y z
N THR A 1 -17.68 -20.48 -14.05
CA THR A 1 -16.36 -20.48 -14.73
C THR A 1 -15.27 -20.52 -13.68
N LEU A 2 -14.26 -21.37 -13.84
CA LEU A 2 -13.15 -21.47 -12.88
C LEU A 2 -12.20 -20.28 -13.06
N LYS A 3 -11.92 -19.53 -11.99
CA LYS A 3 -10.93 -18.47 -11.94
C LYS A 3 -9.68 -19.02 -11.25
N SER A 4 -8.52 -18.97 -11.90
CA SER A 4 -7.23 -19.33 -11.30
C SER A 4 -6.19 -18.26 -11.61
N TYR A 5 -5.28 -18.05 -10.66
CA TYR A 5 -4.20 -17.06 -10.75
C TYR A 5 -2.89 -17.71 -10.34
N TRP A 6 -1.82 -17.43 -11.09
CA TRP A 6 -0.45 -17.79 -10.73
C TRP A 6 0.24 -16.56 -10.15
N ILE A 7 0.56 -16.61 -8.85
CA ILE A 7 1.14 -15.48 -8.12
C ILE A 7 2.58 -15.81 -7.72
N ARG A 8 3.48 -14.83 -7.79
CA ARG A 8 4.89 -14.94 -7.41
C ARG A 8 5.28 -13.78 -6.48
N LYS A 9 6.37 -13.94 -5.72
CA LYS A 9 6.93 -12.87 -4.88
C LYS A 9 7.42 -11.72 -5.76
N GLY A 10 6.83 -10.53 -5.60
CA GLY A 10 7.27 -9.29 -6.24
C GLY A 10 8.31 -8.55 -5.41
N SER A 11 8.79 -7.40 -5.91
CA SER A 11 9.77 -6.55 -5.22
C SER A 11 9.32 -6.04 -3.86
N ALA A 12 8.00 -5.89 -3.65
CA ALA A 12 7.41 -5.47 -2.39
C ALA A 12 7.06 -6.63 -1.44
N PHE A 13 7.42 -7.88 -1.77
CA PHE A 13 7.17 -9.02 -0.88
C PHE A 13 8.05 -8.91 0.37
N SER A 14 7.42 -8.96 1.54
CA SER A 14 8.11 -8.97 2.83
C SER A 14 7.38 -9.88 3.81
N THR A 15 8.14 -10.53 4.69
CA THR A 15 7.61 -11.29 5.84
C THR A 15 7.60 -10.46 7.12
N ALA A 16 8.11 -9.24 7.09
CA ALA A 16 8.11 -8.31 8.21
C ALA A 16 6.85 -7.44 8.20
N VAL A 17 6.30 -7.17 9.37
CA VAL A 17 5.17 -6.26 9.54
C VAL A 17 5.69 -4.83 9.47
N ALA A 18 5.49 -4.18 8.32
CA ALA A 18 5.72 -2.74 8.19
C ALA A 18 4.55 -1.96 8.80
N ARG A 19 4.81 -0.74 9.28
CA ARG A 19 3.77 0.22 9.67
C ARG A 19 3.57 1.21 8.52
N PRO A 20 2.69 0.92 7.55
CA PRO A 20 2.39 1.86 6.47
C PRO A 20 1.69 3.11 7.00
N GLU A 21 1.87 4.20 6.28
CA GLU A 21 1.29 5.50 6.62
C GLU A 21 -0.23 5.45 6.49
N THR A 22 -0.91 6.16 7.39
CA THR A 22 -2.39 6.10 7.47
C THR A 22 -3.04 7.26 6.72
N GLU A 23 -2.38 8.42 6.67
CA GLU A 23 -2.90 9.63 6.05
C GLU A 23 -1.80 10.35 5.27
N LEU A 24 -2.22 11.08 4.24
CA LEU A 24 -1.34 11.93 3.44
C LEU A 24 -1.11 13.25 4.17
N THR A 25 0.15 13.61 4.47
CA THR A 25 0.47 14.88 5.13
C THR A 25 0.88 15.98 4.14
N PRO A 26 0.71 17.27 4.49
CA PRO A 26 1.16 18.39 3.66
C PRO A 26 2.66 18.38 3.36
N GLU A 27 3.48 17.93 4.32
CA GLU A 27 4.94 17.80 4.19
C GLU A 27 5.29 16.71 3.20
N MET A 28 4.53 15.61 3.18
CA MET A 28 4.73 14.57 2.18
C MET A 28 4.44 15.09 0.78
N ILE A 29 3.39 15.91 0.62
CA ILE A 29 3.02 16.55 -0.65
C ILE A 29 4.13 17.52 -1.09
N SER A 30 4.61 18.38 -0.18
CA SER A 30 5.64 19.38 -0.50
C SER A 30 6.99 18.75 -0.85
N THR A 31 7.36 17.66 -0.18
CA THR A 31 8.60 16.91 -0.43
C THR A 31 8.50 15.88 -1.55
N GLY A 32 7.29 15.48 -1.94
CA GLY A 32 7.04 14.41 -2.92
C GLY A 32 7.21 12.99 -2.39
N SER A 33 7.48 12.81 -1.09
CA SER A 33 7.72 11.51 -0.46
C SER A 33 6.51 10.57 -0.48
N TRP A 34 5.28 11.12 -0.60
CA TRP A 34 4.05 10.33 -0.74
C TRP A 34 4.05 9.35 -1.91
N ARG A 35 4.89 9.57 -2.94
CA ARG A 35 4.96 8.70 -4.13
C ARG A 35 5.66 7.37 -3.86
N GLN A 36 6.47 7.32 -2.81
CA GLN A 36 7.38 6.21 -2.54
C GLN A 36 6.99 5.45 -1.27
N LEU A 37 6.23 6.09 -0.37
CA LEU A 37 5.79 5.50 0.88
C LEU A 37 4.57 4.60 0.68
N PRO A 38 4.53 3.41 1.31
CA PRO A 38 3.34 2.56 1.31
C PRO A 38 2.29 3.09 2.29
N PHE A 39 1.04 3.19 1.84
CA PHE A 39 -0.11 3.60 2.65
C PHE A 39 -1.00 2.42 2.98
N LYS A 40 -1.75 2.53 4.09
CA LYS A 40 -2.80 1.58 4.42
C LYS A 40 -3.90 1.62 3.35
N PRO A 41 -4.33 0.46 2.81
CA PRO A 41 -5.47 0.41 1.91
C PRO A 41 -6.72 0.91 2.61
N TYR A 42 -7.49 1.75 1.91
CA TYR A 42 -8.75 2.26 2.43
C TYR A 42 -9.82 1.16 2.40
N ASN A 43 -10.59 1.04 3.47
CA ASN A 43 -11.72 0.12 3.56
C ASN A 43 -12.98 0.76 2.96
N PHE A 44 -13.24 0.52 1.66
CA PHE A 44 -14.42 1.04 0.96
C PHE A 44 -15.76 0.47 1.46
N SER A 45 -15.75 -0.61 2.23
CA SER A 45 -16.98 -1.22 2.78
C SER A 45 -17.50 -0.54 4.04
N ALA A 46 -16.79 0.47 4.55
CA ALA A 46 -17.18 1.22 5.76
C ALA A 46 -18.00 2.49 5.47
N LEU A 47 -18.31 2.75 4.19
CA LEU A 47 -19.17 3.85 3.71
C LEU A 47 -20.58 3.32 3.42
#